data_AF-A0A9E0Z4K1-F1
#
_entry.id   AF-A0A9E0Z4K1-F1
#
_cell.length_a   1.000
_cell.length_b   1.000
_cell.length_c   1.000
_cell.angle_alpha   90.00
_cell.angle_beta   90.00
_cell.angle_gamma   90.00
#
_symmetry.space_group_name_H-M   'P 1'
#
loop_
_entity.id
_entity.type
_entity.pdbx_description
1 polymer ?
#
loop_
_entity_poly.entity_id
_entity_poly.type
_entity_poly.pdbx_seq_one_letter_code
_entity_poly.pdbx_strand_id
1 'polypeptide(L)'
;MPNFSFAPLEGTVQNVRPFGDECCSSLVTLQTPGGTVTVVVSGDTYVISEVRLRRGMTVAAFYDAQAPVPLIYPPQYRAVILGRKQPNETIAVDYFNETLTNSDNTLKLNLSPATDIVGSNGQPFHCSLAGRLLIVYYTNATRSIPAQAVPRKIIVMC
;
A
#
# COMPACT_ATOMS: atom_id res chain seq x y z
N MET A 1 -0.76 4.12 -21.38
CA MET A 1 -1.29 3.56 -20.11
C MET A 1 -1.24 4.68 -19.09
N PRO A 2 -2.28 4.89 -18.26
CA PRO A 2 -2.21 5.91 -17.21
C PRO A 2 -0.99 5.65 -16.32
N ASN A 3 -0.19 6.69 -16.12
CA ASN A 3 1.04 6.63 -15.32
C ASN A 3 0.66 6.74 -13.84
N PHE A 4 0.08 5.68 -13.27
CA PHE A 4 -0.25 5.64 -11.85
C PHE A 4 1.02 5.40 -11.06
N SER A 5 1.46 6.44 -10.33
CA SER A 5 2.58 6.36 -9.40
C SER A 5 2.03 6.37 -7.98
N PHE A 6 2.30 5.33 -7.22
CA PHE A 6 1.82 5.20 -5.84
C PHE A 6 2.92 5.57 -4.86
N ALA A 7 2.69 6.60 -4.06
CA ALA A 7 3.63 7.02 -3.04
C ALA A 7 3.22 6.44 -1.66
N PRO A 8 4.13 5.78 -0.93
CA PRO A 8 3.84 5.26 0.40
C PRO A 8 3.89 6.36 1.46
N LEU A 9 2.93 6.32 2.38
CA LEU A 9 2.90 7.05 3.65
C LEU A 9 2.87 6.03 4.78
N GLU A 10 4.01 5.84 5.42
CA GLU A 10 4.15 4.87 6.51
C GLU A 10 4.16 5.58 7.85
N GLY A 11 3.38 5.06 8.79
CA GLY A 11 3.34 5.63 10.14
C GLY A 11 2.47 4.85 11.11
N THR A 12 2.46 5.33 12.34
CA THR A 12 1.62 4.78 13.41
C THR A 12 0.34 5.58 13.54
N VAL A 13 -0.80 4.89 13.56
CA VAL A 13 -2.12 5.51 13.76
C VAL A 13 -2.18 6.16 15.15
N GLN A 14 -2.44 7.47 15.18
CA GLN A 14 -2.66 8.23 16.40
C GLN A 14 -4.15 8.41 16.70
N ASN A 15 -4.94 8.65 15.67
CA ASN A 15 -6.38 8.87 15.81
C ASN A 15 -7.13 8.41 14.55
N VAL A 16 -8.37 7.98 14.73
CA VAL A 16 -9.33 7.67 13.66
C VAL A 16 -10.63 8.36 14.01
N ARG A 17 -11.11 9.25 13.14
CA ARG A 17 -12.36 9.98 13.34
C ARG A 17 -13.20 10.01 12.06
N PRO A 18 -14.53 10.16 12.15
CA PRO A 18 -15.37 10.38 10.97
C PRO A 18 -14.91 11.61 10.17
N PHE A 19 -15.04 11.56 8.85
CA PHE A 19 -14.79 12.71 7.98
C PHE A 19 -16.09 13.46 7.71
N GLY A 20 -16.37 14.48 8.53
CA GLY A 20 -17.64 15.20 8.46
C GLY A 20 -18.83 14.25 8.72
N ASP A 21 -19.88 14.39 7.91
CA ASP A 21 -21.11 13.58 8.00
C ASP A 21 -21.08 12.36 7.05
N GLU A 22 -19.97 12.10 6.35
CA GLU A 22 -19.82 10.98 5.43
C GLU A 22 -19.56 9.67 6.19
N CYS A 23 -20.55 8.78 6.24
CA CYS A 23 -20.47 7.51 6.99
C CYS A 23 -19.38 6.54 6.46
N CYS A 24 -19.02 6.64 5.19
CA CYS A 24 -18.01 5.78 4.55
C CYS A 24 -16.61 6.41 4.52
N SER A 25 -16.44 7.59 5.13
CA SER A 25 -15.19 8.33 5.11
C SER A 25 -14.67 8.56 6.52
N SER A 26 -13.37 8.35 6.72
CA SER A 26 -12.69 8.59 7.98
C SER A 26 -11.36 9.30 7.77
N LEU A 27 -11.00 10.14 8.73
CA LEU A 27 -9.69 10.75 8.84
C LEU A 27 -8.83 9.92 9.80
N VAL A 28 -7.71 9.44 9.29
CA VAL A 28 -6.71 8.68 10.02
C VAL A 28 -5.47 9.54 10.18
N THR A 29 -5.18 9.95 11.40
CA THR A 29 -3.95 10.71 11.70
C THR A 29 -2.80 9.73 11.91
N LEU A 30 -1.74 9.87 11.11
CA LEU A 30 -0.54 9.05 11.18
C LEU A 30 0.63 9.87 11.74
N GLN A 31 1.38 9.27 12.65
CA GLN A 31 2.69 9.75 13.04
C GLN A 31 3.74 9.07 12.16
N THR A 32 4.38 9.84 11.29
CA THR A 32 5.47 9.40 10.41
C THR A 32 6.81 9.93 10.94
N PRO A 33 7.95 9.41 10.43
CA PRO A 33 9.27 10.00 10.74
C PRO A 33 9.39 11.47 10.32
N GLY A 34 8.70 11.89 9.25
CA GLY A 34 8.70 13.26 8.75
C GLY A 34 7.68 14.20 9.40
N GLY A 35 6.93 13.71 10.39
CA GLY A 35 5.89 14.48 11.09
C GLY A 35 4.52 13.84 11.02
N THR A 36 3.51 14.57 11.52
CA THR A 36 2.13 14.12 11.50
C THR A 36 1.50 14.40 10.13
N VAL A 37 0.80 13.40 9.58
CA VAL A 37 -0.01 13.54 8.36
C VAL A 37 -1.42 13.03 8.62
N THR A 38 -2.38 13.49 7.83
CA THR A 38 -3.74 12.96 7.85
C THR A 38 -4.03 12.22 6.56
N VAL A 39 -4.58 11.02 6.68
CA VAL A 39 -5.00 10.18 5.57
C VAL A 39 -6.52 10.13 5.55
N VAL A 40 -7.11 10.46 4.42
CA VAL A 40 -8.54 10.29 4.14
C VAL A 40 -8.74 8.87 3.61
N VAL A 41 -9.52 8.08 4.34
CA VAL A 41 -9.95 6.73 3.94
C VAL A 41 -11.42 6.83 3.58
N SER A 42 -11.76 6.71 2.30
CA SER A 42 -13.14 6.78 1.79
C SER A 42 -13.65 5.39 1.35
N GLY A 43 -14.88 5.33 0.84
CA GLY A 43 -15.45 4.09 0.28
C GLY A 43 -14.68 3.53 -0.91
N ASP A 44 -13.85 4.34 -1.57
CA ASP A 44 -13.01 3.93 -2.71
C ASP A 44 -11.63 3.42 -2.27
N THR A 45 -11.25 3.61 -1.01
CA THR A 45 -9.96 3.15 -0.50
C THR A 45 -10.00 1.64 -0.31
N TYR A 46 -9.10 0.92 -0.96
CA TYR A 46 -8.92 -0.51 -0.72
C TYR A 46 -8.18 -0.75 0.60
N VAL A 47 -8.92 -1.08 1.65
CA VAL A 47 -8.38 -1.44 2.97
C VAL A 47 -8.10 -2.94 3.01
N ILE A 48 -6.83 -3.30 3.03
CA ILE A 48 -6.39 -4.70 2.93
C ILE A 48 -6.96 -5.52 4.09
N SER A 49 -7.66 -6.61 3.73
CA SER A 49 -8.34 -7.52 4.66
C SER A 49 -9.33 -6.82 5.59
N GLU A 50 -9.93 -5.72 5.11
CA GLU A 50 -10.98 -4.96 5.80
C GLU A 50 -10.61 -4.63 7.26
N VAL A 51 -9.31 -4.39 7.49
CA VAL A 51 -8.77 -4.26 8.84
C VAL A 51 -9.33 -3.00 9.51
N ARG A 52 -9.90 -3.17 10.71
CA ARG A 52 -10.39 -2.04 11.50
C ARG A 52 -9.21 -1.27 12.08
N LEU A 53 -8.99 -0.06 11.60
CA LEU A 53 -7.91 0.82 12.05
C LEU A 53 -8.10 1.27 13.50
N ARG A 54 -7.02 1.22 14.28
CA ARG A 54 -7.01 1.62 15.69
C ARG A 54 -5.69 2.31 16.03
N ARG A 55 -5.73 3.17 17.04
CA ARG A 55 -4.54 3.82 17.60
C ARG A 55 -3.46 2.79 17.97
N GLY A 56 -2.22 3.09 17.63
CA GLY A 56 -1.06 2.24 17.87
C GLY A 56 -0.74 1.25 16.74
N MET A 57 -1.60 1.10 15.74
CA MET A 57 -1.31 0.25 14.57
C MET A 57 -0.30 0.93 13.64
N THR A 58 0.69 0.17 13.17
CA THR A 58 1.56 0.59 12.06
C THR A 58 0.90 0.25 10.74
N VAL A 59 0.78 1.24 9.86
CA VAL A 59 0.12 1.11 8.56
C VAL A 59 0.98 1.74 7.47
N ALA A 60 0.76 1.29 6.24
CA ALA A 60 1.19 1.99 5.04
C ALA A 60 -0.06 2.37 4.24
N ALA A 61 -0.23 3.66 4.00
CA ALA A 61 -1.23 4.19 3.09
C ALA A 61 -0.55 4.58 1.78
N PHE A 62 -1.15 4.26 0.65
CA PHE A 62 -0.67 4.63 -0.67
C PHE A 62 -1.63 5.62 -1.27
N TYR A 63 -1.09 6.74 -1.75
CA TYR A 63 -1.85 7.76 -2.47
C TYR A 63 -1.28 7.91 -3.89
N ASP A 64 -2.09 8.46 -4.79
CA ASP A 64 -1.63 8.81 -6.13
C ASP A 64 -0.67 10.01 -6.03
N ALA A 65 0.60 9.80 -6.41
CA ALA A 65 1.64 10.81 -6.36
C ALA A 65 1.37 11.99 -7.31
N GLN A 66 0.49 11.83 -8.30
CA GLN A 66 0.07 12.88 -9.22
C GLN A 66 -1.16 13.66 -8.73
N ALA A 67 -1.83 13.21 -7.67
CA ALA A 67 -2.99 13.90 -7.14
C ALA A 67 -2.59 15.19 -6.40
N PRO A 68 -3.35 16.29 -6.58
CA PRO A 68 -3.07 17.54 -5.88
C PRO A 68 -3.28 17.38 -4.37
N VAL A 69 -2.29 17.79 -3.59
CA VAL A 69 -2.33 17.77 -2.12
C VAL A 69 -2.60 19.18 -1.59
N PRO A 70 -3.64 19.39 -0.77
CA PRO A 70 -3.92 20.70 -0.17
C PRO A 70 -2.78 21.19 0.72
N LEU A 71 -2.42 22.47 0.61
CA LEU A 71 -1.38 23.13 1.41
C LEU A 71 -1.91 23.57 2.79
N ILE A 72 -2.36 22.61 3.60
CA ILE A 72 -2.83 22.80 4.98
C ILE A 72 -2.03 21.93 5.95
N TYR A 73 -2.05 22.27 7.24
CA TYR A 73 -1.37 21.48 8.28
C TYR A 73 -2.37 20.84 9.28
N PRO A 74 -2.24 19.54 9.60
CA PRO A 74 -1.40 18.56 8.91
C PRO A 74 -1.83 18.36 7.45
N PRO A 75 -0.89 18.01 6.54
CA PRO A 75 -1.24 17.72 5.15
C PRO A 75 -2.22 16.54 5.08
N GLN A 76 -3.14 16.60 4.12
CA GLN A 76 -4.18 15.60 3.92
C GLN A 76 -3.98 14.84 2.61
N TYR A 77 -3.85 13.52 2.70
CA TYR A 77 -3.67 12.62 1.56
C TYR A 77 -4.86 11.69 1.41
N ARG A 78 -5.35 11.49 0.19
CA ARG A 78 -6.42 10.53 -0.09
C ARG A 78 -5.79 9.16 -0.37
N ALA A 79 -6.07 8.19 0.48
CA ALA A 79 -5.55 6.84 0.29
C ALA A 79 -6.33 6.11 -0.83
N VAL A 80 -5.59 5.50 -1.74
CA VAL A 80 -6.11 4.53 -2.70
C VAL A 80 -6.04 3.12 -2.10
N ILE A 81 -4.93 2.81 -1.40
CA ILE A 81 -4.72 1.53 -0.74
C ILE A 81 -4.24 1.79 0.68
N LEU A 82 -4.73 1.01 1.64
CA LEU A 82 -4.25 1.07 3.02
C LEU A 82 -4.07 -0.33 3.58
N GLY A 83 -2.88 -0.60 4.10
CA GLY A 83 -2.52 -1.88 4.69
C GLY A 83 -1.95 -1.76 6.08
N ARG A 84 -2.30 -2.72 6.95
CA ARG A 84 -1.53 -2.93 8.19
C ARG A 84 -0.18 -3.54 7.85
N LYS A 85 0.87 -3.04 8.50
CA LYS A 85 2.26 -3.43 8.29
C LYS A 85 2.83 -4.02 9.59
N GLN A 86 3.51 -5.17 9.50
CA GLN A 86 4.25 -5.72 10.64
C GLN A 86 5.63 -5.05 10.80
N PRO A 87 6.28 -5.15 11.98
CA PRO A 87 7.67 -4.70 12.13
C PRO A 87 8.59 -5.37 11.11
N ASN A 88 9.49 -4.61 10.50
CA ASN A 88 10.43 -5.06 9.46
C ASN A 88 9.79 -5.64 8.19
N GLU A 89 8.47 -5.54 8.05
CA GLU A 89 7.80 -5.76 6.77
C GLU A 89 7.95 -4.49 5.93
N THR A 90 7.72 -4.59 4.63
CA THR A 90 7.60 -3.48 3.68
C THR A 90 6.44 -3.83 2.78
N ILE A 91 5.63 -2.82 2.45
CA ILE A 91 4.54 -2.95 1.49
C ILE A 91 4.96 -2.15 0.26
N ALA A 92 4.95 -2.78 -0.90
CA ALA A 92 5.12 -2.11 -2.19
C ALA A 92 3.83 -2.21 -3.01
N VAL A 93 3.48 -1.15 -3.72
CA VAL A 93 2.34 -1.10 -4.62
C VAL A 93 2.83 -0.59 -5.96
N ASP A 94 2.80 -1.44 -6.98
CA ASP A 94 3.26 -1.07 -8.31
C ASP A 94 2.73 -2.04 -9.37
N TYR A 95 2.87 -1.66 -10.64
CA TYR A 95 2.74 -2.56 -11.77
C TYR A 95 4.02 -3.36 -11.96
N PHE A 96 3.88 -4.68 -12.15
CA PHE A 96 5.00 -5.57 -12.37
C PHE A 96 4.96 -6.15 -13.78
N ASN A 97 6.09 -6.10 -14.49
CA ASN A 97 6.20 -6.63 -15.85
C ASN A 97 6.28 -8.18 -15.88
N GLU A 98 6.49 -8.76 -17.06
CA GLU A 98 6.59 -10.21 -17.26
C GLU A 98 7.70 -10.88 -16.45
N THR A 99 8.75 -10.14 -16.09
CA THR A 99 9.85 -10.62 -15.23
C THR A 99 9.63 -10.36 -13.75
N LEU A 100 8.43 -9.90 -13.37
CA LEU A 100 8.07 -9.42 -12.03
C LEU A 100 9.02 -8.34 -11.52
N THR A 101 9.40 -7.42 -12.41
CA THR A 101 10.12 -6.19 -12.08
C THR A 101 9.14 -5.03 -12.09
N ASN A 102 9.20 -4.17 -11.08
CA ASN A 102 8.31 -3.02 -10.92
C ASN A 102 8.55 -1.95 -12.01
N SER A 103 7.65 -0.99 -12.14
CA SER A 103 7.67 0.00 -13.22
C SER A 103 8.94 0.86 -13.24
N ASP A 104 9.49 1.18 -12.06
CA ASP A 104 10.71 1.97 -11.89
C ASP A 104 12.02 1.16 -12.01
N ASN A 105 11.95 -0.16 -12.23
CA ASN A 105 13.12 -1.07 -12.24
C ASN A 105 13.96 -1.04 -10.95
N THR A 106 13.32 -0.77 -9.81
CA THR A 106 13.95 -0.69 -8.49
C THR A 106 13.75 -1.96 -7.66
N LEU A 107 12.71 -2.75 -7.95
CA LEU A 107 12.33 -3.96 -7.22
C LEU A 107 11.96 -5.09 -8.19
N LYS A 108 12.55 -6.26 -7.96
CA LYS A 108 12.24 -7.52 -8.65
C LYS A 108 11.79 -8.56 -7.64
N LEU A 109 10.68 -9.24 -7.95
CA LEU A 109 10.11 -10.28 -7.09
C LEU A 109 10.59 -11.67 -7.51
N ASN A 110 11.08 -12.43 -6.55
CA ASN A 110 11.40 -13.84 -6.71
C ASN A 110 10.37 -14.66 -5.93
N LEU A 111 9.43 -15.27 -6.64
CA LEU A 111 8.36 -16.06 -6.01
C LEU A 111 8.94 -17.31 -5.33
N SER A 112 8.39 -17.65 -4.17
CA SER A 112 8.66 -18.90 -3.49
C SER A 112 7.37 -19.72 -3.39
N PRO A 113 7.44 -21.06 -3.19
CA PRO A 113 6.25 -21.86 -2.92
C PRO A 113 5.46 -21.44 -1.66
N ALA A 114 6.09 -20.66 -0.77
CA ALA A 114 5.46 -20.14 0.44
C ALA A 114 4.81 -18.76 0.24
N THR A 115 4.92 -18.15 -0.95
CA THR A 115 4.30 -16.87 -1.26
C THR A 115 2.79 -17.05 -1.37
N ASP A 116 2.02 -16.40 -0.50
CA ASP A 116 0.56 -16.37 -0.54
C ASP A 116 0.09 -15.41 -1.63
N ILE A 117 -0.61 -15.90 -2.66
CA ILE A 117 -1.06 -15.10 -3.80
C ILE A 117 -2.59 -15.11 -3.86
N VAL A 118 -3.18 -13.94 -3.66
CA VAL A 118 -4.63 -13.76 -3.60
C VAL A 118 -5.09 -12.61 -4.47
N GLY A 119 -6.34 -12.64 -4.92
CA GLY A 119 -6.99 -11.47 -5.50
C GLY A 119 -7.36 -10.44 -4.44
N SER A 120 -7.73 -9.23 -4.88
CA SER A 120 -8.23 -8.16 -4.00
C SER A 120 -9.47 -8.56 -3.19
N ASN A 121 -10.21 -9.57 -3.64
CA ASN A 121 -11.34 -10.18 -2.92
C ASN A 121 -10.93 -11.27 -1.90
N GLY A 122 -9.63 -11.51 -1.70
CA GLY A 122 -9.09 -12.47 -0.75
C GLY A 122 -9.10 -13.94 -1.21
N GLN A 123 -9.57 -14.25 -2.42
CA GLN A 123 -9.56 -15.63 -2.94
C GLN A 123 -8.20 -15.98 -3.57
N PRO A 124 -7.80 -17.27 -3.59
CA PRO A 124 -6.57 -17.71 -4.24
C PRO A 124 -6.52 -17.28 -5.72
N PHE A 125 -5.37 -16.75 -6.15
CA PHE A 125 -5.18 -16.27 -7.51
C PHE A 125 -4.18 -17.15 -8.28
N HIS A 126 -4.61 -17.71 -9.40
CA HIS A 126 -3.85 -18.71 -10.16
C HIS A 126 -3.43 -18.24 -11.56
N CYS A 127 -3.75 -17.00 -11.93
CA CYS A 127 -3.39 -16.46 -13.24
C CYS A 127 -1.99 -15.80 -13.21
N SER A 128 -1.51 -15.35 -14.37
CA SER A 128 -0.26 -14.60 -14.46
C SER A 128 -0.33 -13.28 -13.68
N LEU A 129 0.73 -12.99 -12.93
CA LEU A 129 0.94 -11.71 -12.22
C LEU A 129 1.46 -10.59 -13.14
N ALA A 130 1.92 -10.95 -14.35
CA ALA A 130 2.51 -10.01 -15.29
C ALA A 130 1.52 -8.95 -15.76
N GLY A 131 1.97 -7.71 -15.83
CA GLY A 131 1.19 -6.56 -16.29
C GLY A 131 0.09 -6.12 -15.33
N ARG A 132 0.13 -6.53 -14.07
CA ARG A 132 -0.91 -6.23 -13.08
C ARG A 132 -0.39 -5.33 -11.97
N LEU A 133 -1.31 -4.59 -11.36
CA LEU A 133 -1.07 -3.85 -10.13
C LEU A 133 -1.04 -4.82 -8.96
N LEU A 134 0.11 -4.92 -8.29
CA LEU A 134 0.33 -5.83 -7.18
C LEU A 134 0.58 -5.05 -5.90
N ILE A 135 -0.01 -5.52 -4.81
CA ILE A 135 0.37 -5.12 -3.45
C ILE A 135 1.22 -6.23 -2.87
N VAL A 136 2.46 -5.91 -2.54
CA VAL A 136 3.48 -6.90 -2.22
C VAL A 136 3.98 -6.68 -0.80
N TYR A 137 3.88 -7.72 0.02
CA TYR A 137 4.43 -7.77 1.36
C TYR A 137 5.73 -8.56 1.37
N TYR A 138 6.83 -7.94 1.75
CA TYR A 138 8.14 -8.58 1.89
C TYR A 138 8.89 -8.00 3.09
N THR A 139 9.94 -8.67 3.58
CA THR A 139 10.73 -8.21 4.73
C THR A 139 12.14 -7.81 4.33
N ASN A 140 12.83 -8.69 3.62
CA ASN A 140 14.20 -8.50 3.20
C ASN A 140 14.29 -8.38 1.68
N ALA A 141 15.19 -7.51 1.20
CA ALA A 141 15.57 -7.40 -0.19
C ALA A 141 17.09 -7.28 -0.33
N THR A 142 17.64 -7.69 -1.46
CA THR A 142 19.07 -7.49 -1.77
C THR A 142 19.39 -6.00 -1.95
N ARG A 143 20.68 -5.64 -1.85
CA ARG A 143 21.16 -4.27 -2.10
C ARG A 143 21.53 -4.00 -3.57
N SER A 144 21.09 -4.86 -4.50
CA SER A 144 21.29 -4.66 -5.94
C SER A 144 20.27 -3.68 -6.53
N ILE A 145 20.47 -3.26 -7.77
CA ILE A 145 19.46 -2.52 -8.55
C ILE A 145 19.16 -3.34 -9.81
N PRO A 146 17.93 -3.89 -9.97
CA PRO A 146 16.84 -3.86 -9.00
C PRO A 146 17.17 -4.66 -7.72
N ALA A 147 16.57 -4.24 -6.61
CA ALA A 147 16.57 -5.01 -5.37
C ALA A 147 15.74 -6.28 -5.60
N GLN A 148 16.20 -7.42 -5.10
CA GLN A 148 15.49 -8.69 -5.23
C GLN A 148 14.87 -9.06 -3.90
N ALA A 149 13.55 -9.28 -3.89
CA ALA A 149 12.79 -9.65 -2.69
C ALA A 149 12.01 -10.93 -2.91
N VAL A 150 11.92 -11.76 -1.86
CA VAL A 150 10.99 -12.89 -1.82
C VAL A 150 9.75 -12.45 -1.05
N PRO A 151 8.59 -12.27 -1.71
CA PRO A 151 7.40 -11.80 -1.04
C PRO A 151 6.77 -12.91 -0.20
N ARG A 152 6.25 -12.52 0.97
CA ARG A 152 5.41 -13.37 1.81
C ARG A 152 4.00 -13.43 1.28
N LYS A 153 3.48 -12.29 0.81
CA LYS A 153 2.11 -12.16 0.28
C LYS A 153 2.07 -11.23 -0.91
N ILE A 154 1.30 -11.60 -1.92
CA ILE A 154 0.95 -10.76 -3.07
C ILE A 154 -0.57 -10.68 -3.14
N ILE A 155 -1.09 -9.46 -3.21
CA ILE A 155 -2.49 -9.20 -3.49
C ILE A 155 -2.57 -8.61 -4.89
N VAL A 156 -3.33 -9.26 -5.77
CA VAL A 156 -3.54 -8.84 -7.15
C VAL A 156 -4.77 -7.95 -7.21
N MET A 157 -4.59 -6.71 -7.64
CA MET A 157 -5.72 -5.82 -7.92
C MET A 157 -6.30 -6.22 -9.28
N CYS A 158 -7.53 -6.73 -9.27
CA CYS A 158 -8.27 -7.22 -10.43
C CYS A 158 -9.23 -6.17 -10.99
#